data_AF-A0A941D7H7-F1
#
_entry.id   AF-A0A941D7H7-F1
#
_cell.length_a   1.000
_cell.length_b   1.000
_cell.length_c   1.000
_cell.angle_alpha   90.00
_cell.angle_beta   90.00
_cell.angle_gamma   90.00
#
_symmetry.space_group_name_H-M   'P 1'
#
loop_
_entity.id
_entity.type
_entity.pdbx_description
1 polymer ?
#
loop_
_entity_poly.entity_id
_entity_poly.type
_entity_poly.pdbx_seq_one_letter_code
_entity_poly.pdbx_strand_id
1 'polypeptide(L)'
;MRTVPANRTTAVAVLLVGALAGCGTSGPEDRSTTVVTAASPTPEESPAEQMTAEQALQRAGLALPQGSGGAEVEVLEPRAPTVEEAYRVTFVLDRPAALEFCASGGLGGDLPAVGLTDDERQVLGDLTVAEGSRLCGSQWPDDPSWQRTVLIDPDDPTTVHVGIERWSR
;
A
#
# COMPACT_ATOMS: atom_id res chain seq x y z
N MET A 1 -23.62 31.70 26.55
CA MET A 1 -24.24 30.64 27.37
C MET A 1 -25.38 30.00 26.61
N ARG A 2 -25.17 28.80 26.07
CA ARG A 2 -26.21 27.81 25.73
C ARG A 2 -25.55 26.43 25.73
N THR A 3 -26.21 25.50 26.39
CA THR A 3 -25.74 24.20 26.88
C THR A 3 -25.88 23.07 25.86
N VAL A 4 -25.02 22.06 26.03
CA VAL A 4 -24.87 20.79 25.28
C VAL A 4 -26.01 19.79 25.62
N PRO A 5 -26.32 18.81 24.73
CA PRO A 5 -25.99 17.40 25.02
C PRO A 5 -25.42 16.70 23.76
N ALA A 6 -24.28 16.00 23.77
CA ALA A 6 -23.95 14.73 24.42
C ALA A 6 -24.82 13.53 23.97
N ASN A 7 -24.10 12.46 23.59
CA ASN A 7 -24.44 11.04 23.64
C ASN A 7 -25.02 10.37 22.38
N ARG A 8 -24.28 9.39 21.83
CA ARG A 8 -24.61 7.96 21.97
C ARG A 8 -23.56 7.05 21.30
N THR A 9 -22.72 6.47 22.15
CA THR A 9 -21.94 5.26 21.90
C THR A 9 -22.90 4.11 21.59
N THR A 10 -22.69 3.39 20.49
CA THR A 10 -23.35 2.11 20.23
C THR A 10 -22.29 1.06 20.00
N ALA A 11 -22.19 0.13 20.95
CA ALA A 11 -21.36 -1.07 20.89
C ALA A 11 -22.29 -2.27 20.65
N VAL A 12 -22.02 -3.10 19.64
CA VAL A 12 -22.59 -4.45 19.37
C VAL A 12 -21.73 -5.03 18.23
N ALA A 13 -21.30 -6.29 18.14
CA ALA A 13 -21.18 -7.43 19.04
C ALA A 13 -20.26 -8.46 18.34
N VAL A 14 -19.58 -9.26 19.17
CA VAL A 14 -18.79 -10.44 18.78
C VAL A 14 -19.72 -11.57 18.32
N LEU A 15 -19.37 -12.26 17.23
CA LEU A 15 -19.94 -13.56 16.89
C LEU A 15 -18.84 -14.56 16.49
N LEU A 16 -19.04 -15.76 17.03
CA LEU A 16 -18.14 -16.89 17.20
C LEU A 16 -18.26 -17.95 16.09
N VAL A 17 -17.15 -18.66 15.89
CA VAL A 17 -17.02 -20.12 15.63
C VAL A 17 -17.42 -20.70 14.27
N GLY A 18 -16.48 -21.46 13.71
CA GLY A 18 -16.72 -22.52 12.72
C GLY A 18 -15.45 -23.29 12.37
N ALA A 19 -15.06 -24.25 13.22
CA ALA A 19 -14.05 -25.26 12.92
C ALA A 19 -14.70 -26.46 12.20
N LEU A 20 -14.10 -26.98 11.12
CA LEU A 20 -14.24 -28.38 10.74
C LEU A 20 -12.98 -28.90 10.05
N ALA A 21 -12.45 -29.97 10.65
CA ALA A 21 -11.38 -30.81 10.16
C ALA A 21 -11.83 -31.68 8.98
N GLY A 22 -10.87 -32.04 8.12
CA GLY A 22 -11.05 -33.05 7.08
C GLY A 22 -9.74 -33.79 6.79
N CYS A 23 -9.43 -34.81 7.61
CA CYS A 23 -8.48 -35.86 7.25
C CYS A 23 -9.19 -36.91 6.39
N GLY A 24 -8.61 -37.27 5.24
CA GLY A 24 -9.12 -38.29 4.34
C GLY A 24 -8.01 -39.16 3.76
N THR A 25 -7.80 -40.29 4.46
CA THR A 25 -7.27 -41.62 4.08
C THR A 25 -6.66 -41.91 2.68
N SER A 26 -5.60 -42.74 2.72
CA SER A 26 -4.76 -43.25 1.63
C SER A 26 -5.30 -44.48 0.88
N GLY A 27 -4.81 -44.67 -0.36
CA GLY A 27 -4.54 -45.97 -1.03
C GLY A 27 -5.28 -46.21 -2.37
N PRO A 28 -4.85 -47.14 -3.27
CA PRO A 28 -3.54 -47.79 -3.48
C PRO A 28 -2.98 -47.56 -4.92
N GLU A 29 -1.81 -48.16 -5.16
CA GLU A 29 -0.96 -48.15 -6.37
C GLU A 29 -1.67 -48.41 -7.71
N ASP A 30 -1.28 -47.66 -8.75
CA ASP A 30 -1.31 -48.17 -10.13
C ASP A 30 -0.04 -47.76 -10.86
N ARG A 31 0.69 -48.78 -11.35
CA ARG A 31 1.92 -48.64 -12.11
C ARG A 31 1.57 -48.21 -13.53
N SER A 32 1.71 -46.91 -13.81
CA SER A 32 1.78 -46.42 -15.18
C SER A 32 3.17 -45.89 -15.48
N THR A 33 3.86 -46.60 -16.37
CA THR A 33 5.07 -46.20 -17.06
C THR A 33 4.86 -44.83 -17.71
N THR A 34 5.38 -43.76 -17.10
CA THR A 34 5.37 -42.42 -17.69
C THR A 34 6.76 -42.06 -18.18
N VAL A 35 6.82 -41.76 -19.47
CA VAL A 35 7.94 -41.20 -20.21
C VAL A 35 8.49 -39.99 -19.44
N VAL A 36 9.78 -40.03 -19.08
CA VAL A 36 10.50 -38.89 -18.48
C VAL A 36 10.74 -37.86 -19.58
N THR A 37 9.70 -37.09 -19.88
CA THR A 37 9.86 -35.74 -20.44
C THR A 37 10.32 -34.89 -19.28
N ALA A 38 11.54 -34.34 -19.36
CA ALA A 38 12.07 -33.41 -18.37
C ALA A 38 11.08 -32.26 -18.19
N ALA A 39 10.36 -32.28 -17.07
CA ALA A 39 9.58 -31.15 -16.62
C ALA A 39 10.57 -30.04 -16.30
N SER A 40 10.52 -28.97 -17.09
CA SER A 40 11.10 -27.69 -16.70
C SER A 40 10.66 -27.38 -15.27
N PRO A 41 11.56 -26.93 -14.39
CA PRO A 41 11.17 -26.57 -13.03
C PRO A 41 10.11 -25.47 -13.12
N THR A 42 8.90 -25.77 -12.65
CA THR A 42 7.94 -24.74 -12.25
C THR A 42 8.66 -23.88 -11.21
N PRO A 43 8.76 -22.55 -11.40
CA PRO A 43 9.26 -21.69 -10.34
C PRO A 43 8.38 -21.93 -9.11
N GLU A 44 8.95 -22.55 -8.08
CA GLU A 44 8.41 -22.43 -6.73
C GLU A 44 8.44 -20.94 -6.40
N GLU A 45 7.31 -20.26 -6.60
CA GLU A 45 7.02 -19.03 -5.89
C GLU A 45 7.13 -19.37 -4.40
N SER A 46 8.32 -19.11 -3.85
CA SER A 46 8.54 -19.18 -2.42
C SER A 46 7.48 -18.31 -1.76
N PRO A 47 6.75 -18.81 -0.75
CA PRO A 47 5.74 -18.04 -0.01
C PRO A 47 6.38 -17.00 0.92
N ALA A 48 7.51 -16.41 0.51
CA ALA A 48 8.01 -15.18 1.10
C ALA A 48 6.88 -14.16 0.96
N GLU A 49 6.26 -13.84 2.08
CA GLU A 49 5.06 -13.00 2.22
C GLU A 49 5.07 -11.87 1.20
N GLN A 50 4.28 -12.02 0.14
CA GLN A 50 4.12 -11.00 -0.87
C GLN A 50 3.46 -9.81 -0.17
N MET A 51 4.22 -8.76 0.08
CA MET A 51 3.69 -7.50 0.59
C MET A 51 2.59 -7.03 -0.35
N THR A 52 1.43 -6.68 0.18
CA THR A 52 0.34 -6.06 -0.58
C THR A 52 0.41 -4.53 -0.47
N ALA A 53 -0.21 -3.83 -1.42
CA ALA A 53 -0.32 -2.37 -1.39
C ALA A 53 -0.98 -1.86 -0.11
N GLU A 54 -2.04 -2.55 0.35
CA GLU A 54 -2.74 -2.26 1.57
C GLU A 54 -1.84 -2.41 2.80
N GLN A 55 -1.08 -3.51 2.89
CA GLN A 55 -0.14 -3.73 3.99
C GLN A 55 0.97 -2.68 4.02
N ALA A 56 1.52 -2.29 2.86
CA ALA A 56 2.55 -1.26 2.79
C ALA A 56 2.01 0.12 3.23
N LEU A 57 0.83 0.53 2.77
CA LEU A 57 0.18 1.77 3.20
C LEU A 57 -0.09 1.78 4.72
N GLN A 58 -0.55 0.66 5.27
CA GLN A 58 -0.85 0.52 6.69
C GLN A 58 0.38 0.68 7.60
N ARG A 59 1.59 0.36 7.11
CA ARG A 59 2.84 0.57 7.86
C ARG A 59 3.05 2.03 8.26
N ALA A 60 2.55 2.96 7.45
CA ALA A 60 2.64 4.40 7.68
C ALA A 60 1.26 5.03 7.99
N GLY A 61 0.32 4.24 8.52
CA GLY A 61 -0.99 4.71 8.94
C GLY A 61 -1.89 5.23 7.82
N LEU A 62 -1.64 4.81 6.57
CA LEU A 62 -2.49 5.09 5.43
C LEU A 62 -3.38 3.89 5.13
N ALA A 63 -4.52 4.14 4.49
CA ALA A 63 -5.41 3.10 3.98
C ALA A 63 -5.55 3.27 2.46
N LEU A 64 -5.61 2.17 1.73
CA LEU A 64 -5.94 2.22 0.31
C LEU A 64 -7.38 2.76 0.16
N PRO A 65 -7.60 3.82 -0.63
CA PRO A 65 -8.95 4.36 -0.82
C PRO A 65 -9.92 3.34 -1.42
N GLN A 66 -11.20 3.45 -1.07
CA GLN A 66 -12.24 2.66 -1.72
C GLN A 66 -12.38 3.08 -3.19
N GLY A 67 -12.56 2.11 -4.08
CA GLY A 67 -12.64 2.37 -5.53
C GLY A 67 -11.28 2.44 -6.22
N SER A 68 -10.18 2.30 -5.49
CA SER A 68 -8.85 2.17 -6.11
C SER A 68 -8.78 0.92 -7.00
N GLY A 69 -8.23 1.08 -8.19
CA GLY A 69 -7.98 0.02 -9.15
C GLY A 69 -6.49 -0.22 -9.37
N GLY A 70 -6.13 -1.48 -9.67
CA GLY A 70 -4.76 -1.83 -10.08
C GLY A 70 -3.68 -1.46 -9.06
N ALA A 71 -3.96 -1.65 -7.77
CA ALA A 71 -2.99 -1.32 -6.73
C ALA A 71 -1.80 -2.29 -6.77
N GLU A 72 -0.60 -1.73 -6.91
CA GLU A 72 0.66 -2.44 -6.96
C GLU A 72 1.60 -1.90 -5.88
N VAL A 73 2.50 -2.75 -5.40
CA VAL A 73 3.53 -2.37 -4.44
C VAL A 73 4.88 -2.87 -4.89
N GLU A 74 5.88 -2.03 -4.69
CA GLU A 74 7.29 -2.34 -4.86
C GLU A 74 8.00 -2.09 -3.54
N VAL A 75 8.73 -3.11 -3.06
CA VAL A 75 9.66 -2.96 -1.94
C VAL A 75 10.95 -2.39 -2.51
N LEU A 76 11.36 -1.22 -2.00
CA LEU A 76 12.55 -0.53 -2.47
C LEU A 76 13.74 -0.91 -1.59
N GLU A 77 14.88 -1.19 -2.21
CA GLU A 77 16.16 -1.29 -1.51
C GLU A 77 16.51 0.08 -0.89
N PRO A 78 16.72 0.17 0.44
CA PRO A 78 17.10 1.42 1.08
C PRO A 78 18.42 1.97 0.51
N ARG A 79 18.41 3.22 0.07
CA ARG A 79 19.58 3.85 -0.57
C ARG A 79 20.37 4.78 0.35
N ALA A 80 19.74 5.27 1.40
CA ALA A 80 20.39 6.01 2.47
C ALA A 80 20.60 5.09 3.67
N PRO A 81 21.74 5.19 4.39
CA PRO A 81 21.99 4.38 5.59
C PRO A 81 21.03 4.69 6.74
N THR A 82 20.32 5.82 6.65
CA THR A 82 19.29 6.25 7.59
C THR A 82 17.91 5.74 7.23
N VAL A 83 17.71 5.07 6.10
CA VAL A 83 16.42 4.47 5.72
C VAL A 83 16.48 2.97 6.01
N GLU A 84 15.55 2.50 6.84
CA GLU A 84 15.44 1.10 7.25
C GLU A 84 14.52 0.31 6.32
N GLU A 85 13.43 0.94 5.88
CA GLU A 85 12.39 0.34 5.05
C GLU A 85 11.92 1.38 4.03
N ALA A 86 11.68 0.98 2.79
CA ALA A 86 11.12 1.85 1.76
C ALA A 86 10.15 1.07 0.86
N TYR A 87 9.02 1.70 0.54
CA TYR A 87 7.98 1.14 -0.31
C TYR A 87 7.49 2.19 -1.29
N ARG A 88 7.15 1.73 -2.49
CA ARG A 88 6.36 2.48 -3.46
C ARG A 88 5.06 1.75 -3.70
N VAL A 89 3.95 2.47 -3.58
CA VAL A 89 2.62 1.96 -3.90
C VAL A 89 2.04 2.81 -5.02
N THR A 90 1.50 2.16 -6.05
CA THR A 90 0.86 2.84 -7.18
C THR A 90 -0.54 2.29 -7.36
N PHE A 91 -1.52 3.15 -7.60
CA PHE A 91 -2.90 2.74 -7.89
C PHE A 91 -3.61 3.82 -8.71
N VAL A 92 -4.76 3.46 -9.29
CA VAL A 92 -5.61 4.37 -10.06
C VAL A 92 -6.86 4.72 -9.26
N LEU A 93 -7.28 5.98 -9.29
CA LEU A 93 -8.46 6.48 -8.59
C LEU A 93 -9.11 7.65 -9.36
N ASP A 94 -10.38 7.92 -9.13
CA ASP A 94 -11.01 9.17 -9.61
C ASP A 94 -10.27 10.38 -9.03
N ARG A 95 -9.99 11.38 -9.88
CA ARG A 95 -9.14 12.50 -9.47
C ARG A 95 -9.65 13.26 -8.23
N PRO A 96 -10.95 13.57 -8.08
CA PRO A 96 -11.46 14.19 -6.85
C PRO A 96 -11.18 13.36 -5.59
N ALA A 97 -11.34 12.04 -5.67
CA ALA A 97 -11.09 11.14 -4.55
C ALA A 97 -9.59 11.04 -4.22
N ALA A 98 -8.70 11.12 -5.22
CA ALA A 98 -7.26 11.22 -4.98
C ALA A 98 -6.87 12.52 -4.25
N LEU A 99 -7.50 13.65 -4.60
CA LEU A 99 -7.26 14.91 -3.89
C LEU A 99 -7.80 14.86 -2.44
N GLU A 100 -8.93 14.19 -2.21
CA GLU A 100 -9.43 13.91 -0.85
C GLU A 100 -8.50 12.98 -0.06
N PHE A 101 -7.86 12.01 -0.72
CA PHE A 101 -6.83 11.19 -0.10
C PHE A 101 -5.66 12.04 0.42
N CYS A 102 -5.22 13.05 -0.34
CA CYS A 102 -4.22 14.03 0.14
C CYS A 102 -4.70 14.94 1.27
N ALA A 103 -5.99 15.25 1.33
CA ALA A 103 -6.57 16.05 2.41
C ALA A 103 -6.84 15.24 3.70
N SER A 104 -6.77 13.90 3.60
CA SER A 104 -7.03 12.97 4.69
C SER A 104 -5.73 12.25 5.12
N GLY A 105 -5.78 11.44 6.19
CA GLY A 105 -4.61 10.69 6.67
C GLY A 105 -3.47 11.54 7.28
N GLY A 106 -3.69 12.85 7.47
CA GLY A 106 -2.68 13.78 7.99
C GLY A 106 -1.58 14.14 7.00
N LEU A 107 -1.79 13.89 5.70
CA LEU A 107 -0.91 14.34 4.63
C LEU A 107 -1.03 15.87 4.51
N GLY A 108 0.09 16.58 4.51
CA GLY A 108 0.20 18.03 4.78
C GLY A 108 -0.39 18.98 3.73
N GLY A 109 -1.40 18.54 2.97
CA GLY A 109 -2.16 19.36 2.03
C GLY A 109 -1.79 19.15 0.55
N ASP A 110 -2.60 19.73 -0.32
CA ASP A 110 -2.57 19.58 -1.77
C ASP A 110 -1.77 20.73 -2.43
N LEU A 111 -0.47 20.51 -2.68
CA LEU A 111 0.42 21.49 -3.29
C LEU A 111 0.67 21.17 -4.77
N PRO A 112 0.97 22.16 -5.64
CA PRO A 112 1.49 21.86 -6.97
C PRO A 112 2.78 21.03 -6.84
N ALA A 113 2.93 19.95 -7.62
CA ALA A 113 4.10 19.08 -7.59
C ALA A 113 5.34 19.69 -8.28
N VAL A 114 5.46 21.02 -8.30
CA VAL A 114 6.58 21.72 -8.93
C VAL A 114 7.84 21.53 -8.05
N GLY A 115 8.86 20.89 -8.61
CA GLY A 115 10.17 20.79 -7.96
C GLY A 115 10.29 19.72 -6.89
N LEU A 116 9.89 18.47 -7.21
CA LEU A 116 10.25 17.32 -6.39
C LEU A 116 11.76 17.28 -6.15
N THR A 117 12.13 17.11 -4.88
CA THR A 117 13.50 16.84 -4.48
C THR A 117 14.00 15.52 -5.09
N ASP A 118 15.31 15.32 -5.13
CA ASP A 118 15.89 14.06 -5.61
C ASP A 118 15.44 12.86 -4.75
N ASP A 119 15.30 13.06 -3.45
CA ASP A 119 14.84 12.03 -2.51
C ASP A 119 13.37 11.67 -2.76
N GLU A 120 12.50 12.65 -2.98
CA GLU A 120 11.10 12.40 -3.30
C GLU A 120 10.95 11.67 -4.64
N ARG A 121 11.69 12.07 -5.68
CA ARG A 121 11.71 11.33 -6.96
C ARG A 121 12.23 9.92 -6.78
N GLN A 122 13.19 9.71 -5.90
CA GLN A 122 13.73 8.38 -5.68
C GLN A 122 12.68 7.42 -5.11
N VAL A 123 11.93 7.84 -4.07
CA VAL A 123 10.91 6.98 -3.46
C VAL A 123 9.67 6.85 -4.35
N LEU A 124 9.26 7.92 -5.04
CA LEU A 124 8.11 7.90 -5.96
C LEU A 124 8.40 7.17 -7.28
N GLY A 125 9.68 6.93 -7.60
CA GLY A 125 10.12 6.42 -8.89
C GLY A 125 10.59 7.55 -9.81
N ASP A 126 11.47 7.22 -10.75
CA ASP A 126 12.05 8.17 -11.71
C ASP A 126 11.00 8.60 -12.76
N LEU A 127 10.00 9.32 -12.27
CA LEU A 127 8.82 9.76 -12.97
C LEU A 127 9.06 11.18 -13.50
N THR A 128 8.57 11.44 -14.70
CA THR A 128 8.45 12.81 -15.20
C THR A 128 7.17 13.41 -14.64
N VAL A 129 7.29 14.44 -13.80
CA VAL A 129 6.14 15.14 -13.23
C VAL A 129 5.42 15.93 -14.31
N ALA A 130 4.20 15.53 -14.63
CA ALA A 130 3.38 16.21 -15.61
C ALA A 130 2.86 17.56 -15.10
N GLU A 131 2.61 18.49 -16.02
CA GLU A 131 2.00 19.77 -15.67
C GLU A 131 0.60 19.54 -15.07
N GLY A 132 0.34 20.16 -13.91
CA GLY A 132 -0.90 19.97 -13.17
C GLY A 132 -0.90 18.81 -12.18
N SER A 133 0.21 18.07 -12.03
CA SER A 133 0.37 17.10 -10.94
C SER A 133 0.35 17.78 -9.57
N ARG A 134 -0.08 17.02 -8.56
CA ARG A 134 -0.25 17.48 -7.18
C ARG A 134 0.58 16.63 -6.23
N LEU A 135 1.08 17.25 -5.17
CA LEU A 135 1.94 16.63 -4.17
C LEU A 135 1.35 16.89 -2.79
N CYS A 136 1.32 15.84 -1.97
CA CYS A 136 1.10 15.95 -0.54
C CYS A 136 2.06 15.03 0.21
N GLY A 137 2.41 15.38 1.43
CA GLY A 137 3.35 14.59 2.21
C GLY A 137 3.44 15.03 3.65
N SER A 138 3.88 14.13 4.52
CA SER A 138 4.09 14.38 5.94
C SER A 138 4.70 13.17 6.61
N GLN A 139 5.30 13.38 7.78
CA GLN A 139 5.56 12.30 8.72
C GLN A 139 4.24 11.77 9.30
N TRP A 140 4.18 10.48 9.59
CA TRP A 140 3.04 9.90 10.28
C TRP A 140 3.01 10.37 11.75
N PRO A 141 1.90 10.95 12.26
CA PRO A 141 1.90 11.54 13.61
C PRO A 141 2.12 10.55 14.75
N ASP A 142 1.68 9.30 14.60
CA ASP A 142 1.79 8.28 15.65
C ASP A 142 3.17 7.64 15.69
N ASP A 143 3.87 7.60 14.56
CA ASP A 143 5.27 7.21 14.48
C ASP A 143 6.05 8.05 13.45
N PRO A 144 6.69 9.14 13.90
CA PRO A 144 7.37 10.10 13.02
C PRO A 144 8.59 9.55 12.27
N SER A 145 9.05 8.32 12.55
CA SER A 145 10.05 7.69 11.67
C SER A 145 9.50 7.37 10.29
N TRP A 146 8.17 7.32 10.10
CA TRP A 146 7.56 7.10 8.80
C TRP A 146 7.33 8.41 8.05
N GLN A 147 8.07 8.62 6.98
CA GLN A 147 7.86 9.68 5.99
C GLN A 147 6.92 9.16 4.89
N ARG A 148 5.99 10.02 4.47
CA ARG A 148 4.97 9.69 3.45
C ARG A 148 4.94 10.81 2.42
N THR A 149 5.05 10.44 1.15
CA THR A 149 5.01 11.37 0.02
C THR A 149 4.06 10.81 -1.02
N VAL A 150 3.15 11.64 -1.55
CA VAL A 150 2.13 11.24 -2.51
C VAL A 150 2.14 12.18 -3.70
N LEU A 151 2.30 11.63 -4.89
CA LEU A 151 2.16 12.33 -6.16
C LEU A 151 0.88 11.88 -6.86
N ILE A 152 0.08 12.84 -7.32
CA ILE A 152 -1.15 12.63 -8.07
C ILE A 152 -0.96 13.20 -9.47
N ASP A 153 -1.12 12.36 -10.49
CA ASP A 153 -1.01 12.76 -11.88
C ASP A 153 -2.21 13.60 -12.36
N PRO A 154 -2.09 14.32 -13.49
CA PRO A 154 -3.13 15.26 -13.91
C PRO A 154 -4.31 14.60 -14.66
N ASP A 155 -4.25 13.30 -14.96
CA ASP A 155 -5.32 12.63 -15.70
C ASP A 155 -6.55 12.34 -14.84
N ASP A 156 -7.66 11.93 -15.47
CA ASP A 156 -8.87 11.44 -14.78
C ASP A 156 -9.45 10.23 -15.54
N PRO A 157 -9.46 9.02 -14.96
CA PRO A 157 -8.93 8.69 -13.62
C PRO A 157 -7.43 8.96 -13.52
N THR A 158 -6.96 9.28 -12.32
CA THR A 158 -5.56 9.64 -12.05
C THR A 158 -4.77 8.45 -11.52
N THR A 159 -3.48 8.42 -11.85
CA THR A 159 -2.52 7.56 -11.18
C THR A 159 -2.00 8.26 -9.92
N VAL A 160 -2.02 7.54 -8.81
CA VAL A 160 -1.49 7.98 -7.52
C VAL A 160 -0.25 7.16 -7.22
N HIS A 161 0.85 7.85 -6.93
CA HIS A 161 2.12 7.26 -6.50
C HIS A 161 2.35 7.63 -5.04
N VAL A 162 2.56 6.64 -4.18
CA VAL A 162 2.81 6.82 -2.75
C VAL A 162 4.18 6.26 -2.42
N GLY A 163 5.10 7.14 -2.03
CA GLY A 163 6.38 6.78 -1.45
C GLY A 163 6.27 6.75 0.08
N ILE A 164 6.76 5.67 0.67
CA ILE A 164 6.77 5.44 2.11
C ILE A 164 8.18 5.07 2.52
N GLU A 165 8.75 5.77 3.50
CA GLU A 165 10.07 5.47 4.02
C GLU A 165 10.05 5.46 5.55
N ARG A 166 10.76 4.51 6.14
CA ARG A 166 11.05 4.48 7.57
C ARG A 166 12.49 4.90 7.79
N TRP A 167 12.67 5.94 8.59
CA TRP A 167 13.97 6.49 8.93
C TRP A 167 14.42 6.00 10.31
N SER A 168 15.68 5.58 10.42
CA SER A 168 16.32 5.32 11.70
C SER A 168 16.49 6.63 12.48
N ARG A 169 16.25 6.57 13.79
CA ARG A 169 16.35 7.73 14.69
C ARG A 169 17.76 8.00 15.16
#